data_AF-A0A833ZA88-F1
#
_entry.id   AF-A0A833ZA88-F1
#
_cell.length_a   1.000
_cell.length_b   1.000
_cell.length_c   1.000
_cell.angle_alpha   90.00
_cell.angle_beta   90.00
_cell.angle_gamma   90.00
#
_symmetry.space_group_name_H-M   'P 1'
#
loop_
_entity.id
_entity.type
_entity.pdbx_description
1 polymer ?
#
loop_
_entity_poly.entity_id
_entity_poly.type
_entity_poly.pdbx_seq_one_letter_code
_entity_poly.pdbx_strand_id
1 'polypeptide(L)'
;MTSPLCWAASDNARASQDRLSTSSKAKGGQTQAKGRHIRGKGGEQAWHPLHSKKRRIYASVGKSAVHTQVAELQRKIQLLEGDRKAFYESTQWNIKKNQEAINQLHEETRVLQLQLMDLLQQALEHLDHQLSEKVKQLNALRHQVRLRQKWLEELQLQHSLRELVVAEAQDGDTEVAKEERLHLENRLDSMEAEVAKTKHELEELHVVNKEALDARDSAKNQLQHMEETVFRERKKRERYVTECKKQAEERKLQTERMERKTQREHLLLQSDDTIQDSQRAKEEELQLRWNMYQMEVLFGKVKDATGVAETHAVVRRFLAQGDTFTQLETLKNENKQVLLRLKQEKQQLHQQLEDLKYSGEARLVSEQKLQAELQGSLKAEEQRRTEAQSRLEQATRAMQMLQEGLEHLVGKLEHITEAGHSTRKELGPKAGDYLPNLLGLLEKKLLRLQAQLEGLNVPEMLDHIADREFFSSLEGRLPTYNTRITLPLAGPKDKFFDEEETEEEDNDVVTREELKVRSQKLIESRSKRRSRSRRL
;
A
#
# COMPACT_ATOMS: atom_id res chain seq x y z
N MET A 1 -28.16 44.93 0.11
CA MET A 1 -29.06 44.19 1.03
C MET A 1 -28.52 42.76 1.01
N THR A 2 -27.84 42.19 1.99
CA THR A 2 -27.75 42.39 3.45
C THR A 2 -26.50 41.64 3.91
N SER A 3 -25.70 42.28 4.76
CA SER A 3 -24.73 41.61 5.63
C SER A 3 -25.46 40.97 6.82
N PRO A 4 -24.88 39.95 7.49
CA PRO A 4 -24.30 40.17 8.83
C PRO A 4 -22.96 39.40 9.02
N LEU A 5 -21.89 39.96 9.62
CA LEU A 5 -21.60 40.23 11.05
C LEU A 5 -21.78 38.98 11.95
N CYS A 6 -20.91 38.56 12.88
CA CYS A 6 -19.62 39.00 13.45
C CYS A 6 -19.10 37.94 14.47
N TRP A 7 -17.87 38.19 15.00
CA TRP A 7 -17.26 37.72 16.27
C TRP A 7 -16.65 36.28 16.30
N ALA A 8 -15.52 35.97 16.95
CA ALA A 8 -14.49 36.70 17.73
C ALA A 8 -13.24 35.77 17.81
N ALA A 9 -12.02 36.28 17.66
CA ALA A 9 -10.99 36.42 18.71
C ALA A 9 -10.97 35.35 19.83
N SER A 10 -9.85 34.62 19.92
CA SER A 10 -9.26 34.20 21.20
C SER A 10 -7.76 33.95 21.04
N ASP A 11 -6.97 34.94 21.48
CA ASP A 11 -5.64 34.70 22.05
C ASP A 11 -5.81 34.00 23.40
N ASN A 12 -5.02 32.96 23.67
CA ASN A 12 -4.43 32.82 24.99
C ASN A 12 -3.18 31.94 24.97
N ALA A 13 -2.13 32.48 25.56
CA ALA A 13 -0.85 31.86 25.80
C ALA A 13 -0.95 30.70 26.78
N ARG A 14 -0.06 29.71 26.64
CA ARG A 14 0.55 29.06 27.81
C ARG A 14 1.89 28.38 27.48
N ALA A 15 2.88 28.80 28.26
CA ALA A 15 4.21 28.24 28.37
C ALA A 15 4.24 26.89 29.10
N SER A 16 5.43 26.29 29.13
CA SER A 16 5.90 25.12 29.91
C SER A 16 5.71 23.80 29.14
N GLN A 17 6.68 22.88 29.04
CA GLN A 17 7.77 22.58 29.95
C GLN A 17 8.77 21.64 29.25
N ASP A 18 10.05 21.99 29.31
CA ASP A 18 11.17 21.07 29.10
C ASP A 18 11.10 19.90 30.09
N ARG A 19 11.33 18.68 29.61
CA ARG A 19 11.81 17.56 30.43
C ARG A 19 12.81 16.71 29.64
N LEU A 20 14.07 17.05 29.83
CA LEU A 20 15.22 16.17 29.66
C LEU A 20 15.52 15.47 31.00
N SER A 21 15.69 14.15 30.96
CA SER A 21 16.40 13.32 31.94
C SER A 21 16.94 12.11 31.17
N THR A 22 18.12 11.51 31.39
CA THR A 22 19.32 11.71 32.22
C THR A 22 20.27 10.55 31.87
N SER A 23 21.57 10.70 32.16
CA SER A 23 22.59 9.63 32.38
C SER A 23 23.27 9.09 31.11
N SER A 24 24.60 8.94 30.99
CA SER A 24 25.68 8.63 31.94
C SER A 24 27.05 9.07 31.34
N LYS A 25 27.96 9.78 32.03
CA LYS A 25 28.99 9.35 33.03
C LYS A 25 30.38 9.07 32.41
N ALA A 26 31.37 9.95 32.70
CA ALA A 26 32.74 9.59 33.14
C ALA A 26 33.61 10.86 33.32
N LYS A 27 33.85 11.27 34.58
CA LYS A 27 35.15 11.25 35.30
C LYS A 27 36.17 12.32 34.90
N GLY A 28 36.11 13.45 35.61
CA GLY A 28 37.24 14.35 35.82
C GLY A 28 38.14 13.85 36.96
N GLY A 29 39.44 13.92 36.74
CA GLY A 29 40.48 13.70 37.75
C GLY A 29 41.37 14.94 37.83
N GLN A 30 41.42 15.53 39.00
CA GLN A 30 42.19 16.71 39.38
C GLN A 30 43.51 16.26 40.02
N THR A 31 44.66 16.78 39.58
CA THR A 31 45.93 16.82 40.34
C THR A 31 46.77 17.98 39.78
N GLN A 32 46.91 19.10 40.48
CA GLN A 32 47.77 19.42 41.64
C GLN A 32 49.27 19.50 41.29
N ALA A 33 49.74 20.74 41.25
CA ALA A 33 51.13 21.13 41.16
C ALA A 33 51.92 20.72 42.41
N LYS A 34 53.13 20.19 42.22
CA LYS A 34 54.23 20.22 43.20
C LYS A 34 55.56 20.34 42.45
N GLY A 35 56.33 21.36 42.82
CA GLY A 35 57.72 21.49 42.41
C GLY A 35 58.65 20.52 43.15
N ARG A 36 59.83 20.30 42.59
CA ARG A 36 61.05 19.96 43.32
C ARG A 36 62.28 20.28 42.45
N HIS A 37 63.11 21.18 42.97
CA HIS A 37 64.52 21.28 42.62
C HIS A 37 65.26 20.03 43.11
N ILE A 38 66.19 19.49 42.32
CA ILE A 38 67.43 18.89 42.83
C ILE A 38 68.61 19.36 41.96
N ARG A 39 69.65 19.75 42.68
CA ARG A 39 70.95 20.31 42.31
C ARG A 39 72.00 19.20 42.43
N GLY A 40 72.96 19.16 41.50
CA GLY A 40 74.26 18.48 41.62
C GLY A 40 75.13 18.92 40.44
N LYS A 41 76.03 19.89 40.56
CA LYS A 41 77.37 19.95 41.20
C LYS A 41 78.40 18.94 40.66
N GLY A 42 79.44 19.52 40.04
CA GLY A 42 80.78 19.04 39.71
C GLY A 42 81.32 20.02 38.65
N GLY A 43 82.21 20.97 38.91
CA GLY A 43 83.52 20.88 39.57
C GLY A 43 84.56 21.12 38.46
N GLU A 44 85.10 22.34 38.34
CA GLU A 44 86.56 22.68 38.32
C GLU A 44 86.86 23.47 37.02
N GLN A 45 87.72 24.47 36.90
CA GLN A 45 88.84 24.97 37.71
C GLN A 45 89.12 26.46 37.36
N ALA A 46 89.77 27.13 38.32
CA ALA A 46 90.53 28.39 38.31
C ALA A 46 90.98 28.99 36.96
N TRP A 47 91.01 30.33 36.86
CA TRP A 47 92.22 31.17 36.94
C TRP A 47 91.83 32.66 36.94
N HIS A 48 92.40 33.43 37.88
CA HIS A 48 92.49 34.89 37.80
C HIS A 48 93.77 35.29 37.07
N PRO A 49 93.80 36.45 36.42
CA PRO A 49 94.77 37.46 36.85
C PRO A 49 94.22 38.90 36.96
N LEU A 50 94.73 39.62 37.95
CA LEU A 50 94.58 41.07 38.18
C LEU A 50 95.50 41.87 37.25
N HIS A 51 95.00 42.89 36.57
CA HIS A 51 95.68 44.19 36.30
C HIS A 51 94.59 45.22 35.91
N SER A 52 94.29 46.21 36.73
CA SER A 52 94.94 47.53 36.86
C SER A 52 94.55 48.56 35.77
N LYS A 53 93.90 49.64 36.27
CA LYS A 53 93.84 51.04 35.79
C LYS A 53 92.74 51.49 34.80
N LYS A 54 91.95 52.41 35.36
CA LYS A 54 91.49 53.72 34.82
C LYS A 54 90.54 53.74 33.62
N ARG A 55 89.26 53.96 33.95
CA ARG A 55 88.37 55.03 33.45
C ARG A 55 88.46 55.38 31.95
N ARG A 56 87.48 54.91 31.17
CA ARG A 56 86.85 55.68 30.08
C ARG A 56 85.34 55.44 30.11
N ILE A 57 84.61 56.46 30.54
CA ILE A 57 83.17 56.62 30.37
C ILE A 57 82.97 57.18 28.95
N TYR A 58 81.85 56.82 28.34
CA TYR A 58 81.30 57.26 27.04
C TYR A 58 81.68 56.43 25.79
N ALA A 59 81.17 55.19 25.68
CA ALA A 59 80.93 54.50 24.39
C ALA A 59 80.05 53.21 24.48
N SER A 60 79.05 53.13 25.36
CA SER A 60 78.27 51.88 25.57
C SER A 60 76.74 52.00 25.51
N VAL A 61 76.16 53.20 25.45
CA VAL A 61 74.70 53.41 25.54
C VAL A 61 73.96 52.98 24.26
N GLY A 62 74.57 53.15 23.08
CA GLY A 62 73.95 52.73 21.81
C GLY A 62 73.99 51.22 21.56
N LYS A 63 75.04 50.53 22.02
CA LYS A 63 75.17 49.07 21.85
C LYS A 63 74.15 48.31 22.71
N SER A 64 73.87 48.77 23.94
CA SER A 64 72.87 48.12 24.79
C SER A 64 71.44 48.26 24.26
N ALA A 65 71.08 49.41 23.68
CA ALA A 65 69.75 49.64 23.10
C ALA A 65 69.49 48.78 21.84
N VAL A 66 70.51 48.63 20.99
CA VAL A 66 70.43 47.73 19.83
C VAL A 66 70.36 46.27 20.27
N HIS A 67 71.15 45.87 21.27
CA HIS A 67 71.07 44.51 21.81
C HIS A 67 69.70 44.20 22.45
N THR A 68 69.04 45.16 23.10
CA THR A 68 67.67 44.97 23.61
C THR A 68 66.65 44.82 22.49
N GLN A 69 66.74 45.61 21.42
CA GLN A 69 65.84 45.50 20.25
C GLN A 69 66.04 44.17 19.51
N VAL A 70 67.29 43.73 19.34
CA VAL A 70 67.61 42.42 18.76
C VAL A 70 67.03 41.29 19.61
N ALA A 71 67.16 41.37 20.95
CA ALA A 71 66.57 40.38 21.85
C ALA A 71 65.04 40.37 21.80
N GLU A 72 64.39 41.53 21.65
CA GLU A 72 62.94 41.63 21.48
C GLU A 72 62.47 41.04 20.15
N LEU A 73 63.17 41.33 19.04
CA LEU A 73 62.86 40.73 17.74
C LEU A 73 63.07 39.21 17.75
N GLN A 74 64.13 38.72 18.40
CA GLN A 74 64.35 37.28 18.58
C GLN A 74 63.22 36.61 19.38
N ARG A 75 62.72 37.24 20.46
CA ARG A 75 61.54 36.73 21.18
C ARG A 75 60.29 36.73 20.30
N LYS A 76 60.09 37.78 19.49
CA LYS A 76 58.94 37.87 18.59
C LYS A 76 58.98 36.81 17.50
N ILE A 77 60.16 36.52 16.94
CA ILE A 77 60.37 35.41 15.99
C ILE A 77 60.08 34.07 16.68
N GLN A 78 60.60 33.83 17.88
CA GLN A 78 60.34 32.59 18.61
C GLN A 78 58.84 32.39 18.93
N LEU A 79 58.12 33.47 19.28
CA LEU A 79 56.68 33.42 19.47
C LEU A 79 55.94 33.07 18.18
N LEU A 80 56.28 33.73 17.06
CA LEU A 80 55.69 33.43 15.75
C LEU A 80 56.00 32.00 15.28
N GLU A 81 57.19 31.49 15.56
CA GLU A 81 57.57 30.10 15.28
C GLU A 81 56.79 29.12 16.16
N GLY A 82 56.57 29.46 17.44
CA GLY A 82 55.72 28.72 18.37
C GLY A 82 54.27 28.67 17.91
N ASP A 83 53.70 29.82 17.56
CA ASP A 83 52.34 29.92 17.01
C ASP A 83 52.21 29.12 15.72
N ARG A 84 53.15 29.28 14.77
CA ARG A 84 53.16 28.51 13.52
C ARG A 84 53.18 27.00 13.77
N LYS A 85 53.96 26.55 14.74
CA LYS A 85 54.03 25.14 15.13
C LYS A 85 52.71 24.65 15.74
N ALA A 86 52.11 25.42 16.65
CA ALA A 86 50.83 25.09 17.26
C ALA A 86 49.69 25.05 16.23
N PHE A 87 49.66 25.99 15.28
CA PHE A 87 48.71 25.98 14.16
C PHE A 87 48.88 24.74 13.27
N TYR A 88 50.12 24.37 12.94
CA TYR A 88 50.39 23.17 12.17
C TYR A 88 49.94 21.90 12.89
N GLU A 89 50.29 21.76 14.18
CA GLU A 89 49.88 20.62 15.02
C GLU A 89 48.35 20.53 15.14
N SER A 90 47.67 21.66 15.36
CA SER A 90 46.20 21.73 15.41
C SER A 90 45.57 21.33 14.07
N THR A 91 46.13 21.79 12.96
CA THR A 91 45.63 21.46 11.62
C THR A 91 45.83 19.98 11.31
N GLN A 92 47.00 19.41 11.63
CA GLN A 92 47.27 17.98 11.46
C GLN A 92 46.34 17.11 12.31
N TRP A 93 46.09 17.52 13.55
CA TRP A 93 45.13 16.83 14.42
C TRP A 93 43.70 16.87 13.86
N ASN A 94 43.25 18.03 13.36
CA ASN A 94 41.94 18.16 12.71
C ASN A 94 41.84 17.31 11.44
N ILE A 95 42.88 17.27 10.61
CA ILE A 95 42.93 16.40 9.42
C ILE A 95 42.80 14.94 9.83
N LYS A 96 43.55 14.50 10.85
CA LYS A 96 43.48 13.12 11.34
C LYS A 96 42.09 12.77 11.87
N LYS A 97 41.48 13.65 12.65
CA LYS A 97 40.12 13.49 13.17
C LYS A 97 39.07 13.42 12.04
N ASN A 98 39.20 14.29 11.04
CA ASN A 98 38.33 14.27 9.87
C ASN A 98 38.50 12.99 9.05
N GLN A 99 39.74 12.49 8.91
CA GLN A 99 40.02 11.23 8.24
C GLN A 99 39.38 10.04 8.97
N GLU A 100 39.48 10.02 10.30
CA GLU A 100 38.81 9.01 11.14
C GLU A 100 37.29 9.07 10.97
N ALA A 101 36.69 10.26 10.96
CA ALA A 101 35.25 10.44 10.73
C ALA A 101 34.81 10.00 9.32
N ILE A 102 35.61 10.31 8.28
CA ILE A 102 35.34 9.85 6.91
C ILE A 102 35.40 8.32 6.83
N ASN A 103 36.39 7.71 7.47
CA ASN A 103 36.51 6.25 7.49
C ASN A 103 35.33 5.60 8.23
N GLN A 104 34.87 6.18 9.33
CA GLN A 104 33.66 5.72 10.05
C GLN A 104 32.43 5.80 9.14
N LEU A 105 32.19 6.94 8.49
CA LEU A 105 31.06 7.12 7.58
C LEU A 105 31.12 6.16 6.38
N HIS A 106 32.32 5.86 5.86
CA HIS A 106 32.48 4.85 4.81
C HIS A 106 32.14 3.45 5.29
N GLU A 107 32.54 3.08 6.50
CA GLU A 107 32.22 1.77 7.07
C GLU A 107 30.71 1.64 7.36
N GLU A 108 30.09 2.68 7.93
CA GLU A 108 28.63 2.75 8.11
C GLU A 108 27.89 2.62 6.77
N THR A 109 28.35 3.34 5.74
CA THR A 109 27.78 3.23 4.39
C THR A 109 27.92 1.82 3.84
N ARG A 110 29.07 1.17 4.06
CA ARG A 110 29.30 -0.22 3.62
C ARG A 110 28.38 -1.20 4.34
N VAL A 111 28.21 -1.06 5.65
CA VAL A 111 27.30 -1.89 6.45
C VAL A 111 25.85 -1.70 5.99
N LEU A 112 25.40 -0.47 5.80
CA LEU A 112 24.05 -0.19 5.29
C LEU A 112 23.82 -0.76 3.88
N GLN A 113 24.83 -0.71 3.02
CA GLN A 113 24.76 -1.33 1.69
C GLN A 113 24.62 -2.86 1.78
N LEU A 114 25.35 -3.52 2.68
CA LEU A 114 25.22 -4.96 2.91
C LEU A 114 23.84 -5.33 3.47
N GLN A 115 23.35 -4.57 4.46
CA GLN A 115 22.01 -4.79 5.02
C GLN A 115 20.91 -4.62 3.97
N LEU A 116 21.04 -3.63 3.09
CA LEU A 116 20.10 -3.44 1.99
C LEU A 116 20.17 -4.62 1.00
N MET A 117 21.36 -5.12 0.70
CA MET A 117 21.54 -6.26 -0.19
C MET A 117 20.93 -7.54 0.38
N ASP A 118 21.13 -7.82 1.67
CA ASP A 118 20.51 -8.95 2.36
C ASP A 118 18.98 -8.86 2.37
N LEU A 119 18.42 -7.67 2.65
CA LEU A 119 16.97 -7.44 2.60
C LEU A 119 16.38 -7.67 1.20
N LEU A 120 17.06 -7.16 0.17
CA LEU A 120 16.65 -7.38 -1.22
C LEU A 120 16.73 -8.86 -1.59
N GLN A 121 17.77 -9.57 -1.14
CA GLN A 121 17.93 -11.00 -1.41
C GLN A 121 16.84 -11.83 -0.72
N GLN A 122 16.52 -11.53 0.54
CA GLN A 122 15.40 -12.17 1.25
C GLN A 122 14.05 -11.92 0.56
N ALA A 123 13.82 -10.70 0.08
CA ALA A 123 12.60 -10.36 -0.64
C ALA A 123 12.48 -11.13 -1.97
N LEU A 124 13.60 -11.29 -2.69
CA LEU A 124 13.66 -12.10 -3.92
C LEU A 124 13.38 -13.57 -3.63
N GLU A 125 14.04 -14.16 -2.61
CA GLU A 125 13.82 -15.55 -2.21
C GLU A 125 12.36 -15.82 -1.81
N HIS A 126 11.74 -14.87 -1.08
CA HIS A 126 10.32 -14.95 -0.74
C HIS A 126 9.43 -14.90 -1.99
N LEU A 127 9.73 -14.02 -2.94
CA LEU A 127 8.97 -13.90 -4.19
C LEU A 127 9.11 -15.18 -5.05
N ASP A 128 10.32 -15.73 -5.16
CA ASP A 128 10.57 -17.00 -5.87
C ASP A 128 9.82 -18.17 -5.23
N HIS A 129 9.77 -18.21 -3.89
CA HIS A 129 8.99 -19.22 -3.18
C HIS A 129 7.48 -19.07 -3.47
N GLN A 130 6.95 -17.85 -3.42
CA GLN A 130 5.55 -17.58 -3.76
C GLN A 130 5.22 -17.94 -5.21
N LEU A 131 6.11 -17.60 -6.16
CA LEU A 131 5.96 -17.97 -7.56
C LEU A 131 5.98 -19.48 -7.75
N SER A 132 6.89 -20.19 -7.09
CA SER A 132 6.97 -21.66 -7.12
C SER A 132 5.68 -22.32 -6.62
N GLU A 133 5.13 -21.84 -5.51
CA GLU A 133 3.84 -22.32 -4.99
C GLU A 133 2.69 -22.05 -5.96
N LYS A 134 2.64 -20.87 -6.59
CA LYS A 134 1.64 -20.56 -7.62
C LYS A 134 1.78 -21.44 -8.85
N VAL A 135 3.00 -21.74 -9.29
CA VAL A 135 3.27 -22.67 -10.40
C VAL A 135 2.81 -24.08 -10.06
N LYS A 136 3.04 -24.57 -8.83
CA LYS A 136 2.53 -25.88 -8.38
C LYS A 136 0.99 -25.92 -8.40
N GLN A 137 0.33 -24.88 -7.90
CA GLN A 137 -1.14 -24.76 -7.93
C GLN A 137 -1.67 -24.79 -9.37
N LEU A 138 -1.05 -24.03 -10.27
CA LEU A 138 -1.42 -23.98 -11.68
C LEU A 138 -1.24 -25.34 -12.35
N ASN A 139 -0.15 -26.05 -12.07
CA ASN A 139 0.07 -27.40 -12.60
C ASN A 139 -0.94 -28.43 -12.07
N ALA A 140 -1.32 -28.34 -10.80
CA ALA A 140 -2.36 -29.19 -10.22
C ALA A 140 -3.73 -28.94 -10.89
N LEU A 141 -4.11 -27.68 -11.09
CA LEU A 141 -5.34 -27.32 -11.81
C LEU A 141 -5.29 -27.79 -13.28
N ARG A 142 -4.17 -27.58 -13.99
CA ARG A 142 -3.98 -28.10 -15.35
C ARG A 142 -4.14 -29.62 -15.43
N HIS A 143 -3.68 -30.34 -14.41
CA HIS A 143 -3.86 -31.79 -14.34
C HIS A 143 -5.33 -32.16 -14.11
N GLN A 144 -6.05 -31.46 -13.23
CA GLN A 144 -7.49 -31.67 -13.03
C GLN A 144 -8.30 -31.39 -14.30
N VAL A 145 -8.01 -30.30 -15.02
CA VAL A 145 -8.66 -29.98 -16.30
C VAL A 145 -8.42 -31.10 -17.32
N ARG A 146 -7.19 -31.60 -17.44
CA ARG A 146 -6.88 -32.73 -18.33
C ARG A 146 -7.64 -34.00 -17.94
N LEU A 147 -7.79 -34.29 -16.65
CA LEU A 147 -8.59 -35.43 -16.20
C LEU A 147 -10.06 -35.24 -16.56
N ARG A 148 -10.64 -34.07 -16.28
CA ARG A 148 -12.04 -33.76 -16.63
C ARG A 148 -12.29 -33.83 -18.14
N GLN A 149 -11.34 -33.38 -18.96
CA GLN A 149 -11.41 -33.51 -20.42
C GLN A 149 -11.45 -34.98 -20.86
N LYS A 150 -10.55 -35.83 -20.34
CA LYS A 150 -10.59 -37.26 -20.65
C LYS A 150 -11.91 -37.93 -20.22
N TRP A 151 -12.41 -37.56 -19.04
CA TRP A 151 -13.70 -38.04 -18.56
C TRP A 151 -14.84 -37.60 -19.47
N LEU A 152 -14.82 -36.36 -19.95
CA LEU A 152 -15.81 -35.86 -20.89
C LEU A 152 -15.76 -36.61 -22.23
N GLU A 153 -14.57 -36.82 -22.78
CA GLU A 153 -14.36 -37.58 -24.03
C GLU A 153 -14.90 -39.02 -23.90
N GLU A 154 -14.59 -39.70 -22.80
CA GLU A 154 -15.11 -41.05 -22.50
C GLU A 154 -16.65 -41.05 -22.43
N LEU A 155 -17.22 -40.07 -21.76
CA LEU A 155 -18.66 -39.98 -21.57
C LEU A 155 -19.40 -39.65 -22.89
N GLN A 156 -18.78 -38.82 -23.74
CA GLN A 156 -19.23 -38.55 -25.11
C GLN A 156 -19.18 -39.82 -25.98
N LEU A 157 -18.10 -40.61 -25.89
CA LEU A 157 -18.01 -41.90 -26.58
C LEU A 157 -19.11 -42.85 -26.10
N GLN A 158 -19.33 -42.96 -24.79
CA GLN A 158 -20.41 -43.79 -24.23
C GLN A 158 -21.79 -43.35 -24.70
N HIS A 159 -22.03 -42.03 -24.82
CA HIS A 159 -23.28 -41.50 -25.35
C HIS A 159 -23.46 -41.88 -26.82
N SER A 160 -22.45 -41.66 -27.68
CA SER A 160 -22.52 -42.04 -29.09
C SER A 160 -22.76 -43.55 -29.31
N LEU A 161 -22.11 -44.41 -28.51
CA LEU A 161 -22.35 -45.85 -28.53
C LEU A 161 -23.79 -46.20 -28.14
N ARG A 162 -24.36 -45.51 -27.16
CA ARG A 162 -25.74 -45.74 -26.71
C ARG A 162 -26.76 -45.24 -27.71
N GLU A 163 -26.51 -44.14 -28.40
CA GLU A 163 -27.38 -43.68 -29.50
C GLU A 163 -27.46 -44.72 -30.61
N LEU A 164 -26.33 -45.36 -30.96
CA LEU A 164 -26.30 -46.46 -31.91
C LEU A 164 -27.09 -47.68 -31.39
N VAL A 165 -26.94 -48.05 -30.12
CA VAL A 165 -27.69 -49.16 -29.49
C VAL A 165 -29.19 -48.86 -29.41
N VAL A 166 -29.58 -47.63 -29.08
CA VAL A 166 -31.00 -47.22 -29.03
C VAL A 166 -31.59 -47.15 -30.44
N ALA A 167 -30.81 -46.78 -31.46
CA ALA A 167 -31.22 -46.86 -32.86
C ALA A 167 -31.42 -48.33 -33.30
N GLU A 168 -30.59 -49.27 -32.83
CA GLU A 168 -30.78 -50.71 -33.04
C GLU A 168 -31.95 -51.29 -32.22
N ALA A 169 -32.19 -50.79 -31.01
CA ALA A 169 -33.28 -51.23 -30.14
C ALA A 169 -34.64 -50.59 -30.49
N GLN A 170 -34.67 -49.53 -31.30
CA GLN A 170 -35.90 -48.97 -31.88
C GLN A 170 -36.60 -49.94 -32.86
N ASP A 171 -35.96 -51.04 -33.24
CA ASP A 171 -36.62 -52.19 -33.89
C ASP A 171 -37.40 -53.10 -32.91
N GLY A 172 -37.42 -52.81 -31.59
CA GLY A 172 -38.11 -53.60 -30.59
C GLY A 172 -38.76 -52.79 -29.46
N ASP A 173 -40.06 -52.48 -29.60
CA ASP A 173 -40.87 -51.81 -28.58
C ASP A 173 -41.06 -52.68 -27.31
N THR A 174 -40.33 -52.35 -26.23
CA THR A 174 -40.55 -52.91 -24.88
C THR A 174 -40.42 -51.82 -23.80
N GLU A 175 -41.17 -51.94 -22.70
CA GLU A 175 -41.21 -50.93 -21.60
C GLU A 175 -39.83 -50.66 -20.96
N VAL A 176 -38.95 -51.65 -20.92
CA VAL A 176 -37.57 -51.51 -20.42
C VAL A 176 -36.78 -50.48 -21.23
N ALA A 177 -37.02 -50.40 -22.55
CA ALA A 177 -36.37 -49.40 -23.40
C ALA A 177 -36.85 -47.96 -23.11
N LYS A 178 -38.05 -47.78 -22.56
CA LYS A 178 -38.56 -46.45 -22.16
C LYS A 178 -37.94 -45.98 -20.84
N GLU A 179 -37.78 -46.88 -19.87
CA GLU A 179 -37.08 -46.58 -18.61
C GLU A 179 -35.59 -46.32 -18.84
N GLU A 180 -34.95 -47.11 -19.72
CA GLU A 180 -33.56 -46.87 -20.12
C GLU A 180 -33.40 -45.52 -20.83
N ARG A 181 -34.33 -45.13 -21.71
CA ARG A 181 -34.33 -43.79 -22.34
C ARG A 181 -34.40 -42.66 -21.32
N LEU A 182 -35.30 -42.74 -20.35
CA LEU A 182 -35.42 -41.73 -19.29
C LEU A 182 -34.14 -41.64 -18.44
N HIS A 183 -33.50 -42.77 -18.14
CA HIS A 183 -32.23 -42.78 -17.43
C HIS A 183 -31.07 -42.18 -18.26
N LEU A 184 -31.07 -42.40 -19.57
CA LEU A 184 -30.09 -41.80 -20.48
C LEU A 184 -30.26 -40.30 -20.62
N GLU A 185 -31.50 -39.82 -20.69
CA GLU A 185 -31.84 -38.40 -20.79
C GLU A 185 -31.42 -37.65 -19.52
N ASN A 186 -31.75 -38.17 -18.33
CA ASN A 186 -31.28 -37.60 -17.05
C ASN A 186 -29.75 -37.56 -16.92
N ARG A 187 -29.06 -38.57 -17.47
CA ARG A 187 -27.60 -38.62 -17.48
C ARG A 187 -27.03 -37.62 -18.49
N LEU A 188 -27.70 -37.39 -19.61
CA LEU A 188 -27.33 -36.37 -20.58
C LEU A 188 -27.45 -34.97 -19.97
N ASP A 189 -28.57 -34.67 -19.32
CA ASP A 189 -28.79 -33.38 -18.64
C ASP A 189 -27.72 -33.12 -17.58
N SER A 190 -27.35 -34.15 -16.81
CA SER A 190 -26.26 -34.06 -15.83
C SER A 190 -24.92 -33.76 -16.49
N MET A 191 -24.62 -34.39 -17.63
CA MET A 191 -23.40 -34.13 -18.38
C MET A 191 -23.36 -32.73 -18.98
N GLU A 192 -24.47 -32.28 -19.57
CA GLU A 192 -24.58 -30.95 -20.14
C GLU A 192 -24.43 -29.88 -19.05
N ALA A 193 -25.00 -30.11 -17.87
CA ALA A 193 -24.79 -29.26 -16.71
C ALA A 193 -23.33 -29.23 -16.25
N GLU A 194 -22.61 -30.35 -16.28
CA GLU A 194 -21.17 -30.41 -15.98
C GLU A 194 -20.32 -29.69 -17.05
N VAL A 195 -20.66 -29.82 -18.33
CA VAL A 195 -20.00 -29.09 -19.42
C VAL A 195 -20.25 -27.59 -19.28
N ALA A 196 -21.47 -27.17 -18.95
CA ALA A 196 -21.79 -25.77 -18.73
C ALA A 196 -20.99 -25.20 -17.54
N LYS A 197 -20.91 -25.94 -16.42
CA LYS A 197 -20.10 -25.54 -15.25
C LYS A 197 -18.62 -25.42 -15.60
N THR A 198 -18.05 -26.41 -16.28
CA THR A 198 -16.62 -26.38 -16.63
C THR A 198 -16.27 -25.30 -17.65
N LYS A 199 -17.18 -24.96 -18.58
CA LYS A 199 -17.03 -23.80 -19.47
C LYS A 199 -17.01 -22.50 -18.68
N HIS A 200 -17.92 -22.34 -17.71
CA HIS A 200 -17.94 -21.16 -16.86
C HIS A 200 -16.67 -21.04 -16.01
N GLU A 201 -16.21 -22.13 -15.38
CA GLU A 201 -14.93 -22.17 -14.65
C GLU A 201 -13.73 -21.79 -15.55
N LEU A 202 -13.75 -22.20 -16.83
CA LEU A 202 -12.71 -21.83 -17.79
C LEU A 202 -12.72 -20.33 -18.10
N GLU A 203 -13.91 -19.74 -18.28
CA GLU A 203 -14.09 -18.30 -18.52
C GLU A 203 -13.59 -17.49 -17.32
N GLU A 204 -13.93 -17.90 -16.09
CA GLU A 204 -13.41 -17.28 -14.87
C GLU A 204 -11.88 -17.35 -14.79
N LEU A 205 -11.28 -18.51 -15.08
CA LEU A 205 -9.83 -18.67 -15.11
C LEU A 205 -9.17 -17.80 -16.20
N HIS A 206 -9.84 -17.60 -17.34
CA HIS A 206 -9.36 -16.69 -18.38
C HIS A 206 -9.34 -15.24 -17.92
N VAL A 207 -10.37 -14.80 -17.18
CA VAL A 207 -10.42 -13.45 -16.58
C VAL A 207 -9.27 -13.28 -15.59
N VAL A 208 -9.08 -14.23 -14.66
CA VAL A 208 -7.99 -14.18 -13.68
C VAL A 208 -6.61 -14.19 -14.34
N ASN A 209 -6.43 -14.95 -15.41
CA ASN A 209 -5.17 -14.96 -16.16
C ASN A 209 -4.91 -13.60 -16.84
N LYS A 210 -5.94 -12.99 -17.42
CA LYS A 210 -5.84 -11.66 -18.00
C LYS A 210 -5.46 -10.61 -16.96
N GLU A 211 -6.11 -10.63 -15.79
CA GLU A 211 -5.76 -9.75 -14.66
C GLU A 211 -4.31 -9.96 -14.20
N ALA A 212 -3.84 -11.21 -14.16
CA ALA A 212 -2.45 -11.51 -13.80
C ALA A 212 -1.44 -10.98 -14.85
N LEU A 213 -1.79 -11.02 -16.14
CA LEU A 213 -0.98 -10.42 -17.21
C LEU A 213 -0.95 -8.89 -17.10
N ASP A 214 -2.10 -8.27 -16.86
CA ASP A 214 -2.22 -6.81 -16.69
C ASP A 214 -1.44 -6.33 -15.46
N ALA A 215 -1.48 -7.09 -14.36
CA ALA A 215 -0.71 -6.82 -13.15
C ALA A 215 0.81 -6.96 -13.40
N ARG A 216 1.24 -8.00 -14.12
CA ARG A 216 2.65 -8.18 -14.52
C ARG A 216 3.14 -7.01 -15.36
N ASP A 217 2.36 -6.60 -16.35
CA ASP A 217 2.76 -5.53 -17.28
C ASP A 217 2.79 -4.18 -16.56
N SER A 218 1.86 -3.94 -15.64
CA SER A 218 1.88 -2.77 -14.75
C SER A 218 3.13 -2.74 -13.87
N ALA A 219 3.49 -3.87 -13.25
CA ALA A 219 4.69 -3.98 -12.42
C ALA A 219 5.98 -3.76 -13.24
N LYS A 220 6.03 -4.32 -14.46
CA LYS A 220 7.16 -4.13 -15.37
C LYS A 220 7.32 -2.65 -15.76
N ASN A 221 6.22 -1.96 -16.06
CA ASN A 221 6.24 -0.53 -16.39
C ASN A 221 6.68 0.33 -15.19
N GLN A 222 6.21 0.00 -13.98
CA GLN A 222 6.64 0.68 -12.75
C GLN A 222 8.14 0.49 -12.50
N LEU A 223 8.64 -0.73 -12.66
CA LEU A 223 10.07 -1.03 -12.50
C LEU A 223 10.91 -0.25 -13.52
N GLN A 224 10.52 -0.23 -14.79
CA GLN A 224 11.21 0.55 -15.81
C GLN A 224 11.24 2.05 -15.48
N HIS A 225 10.13 2.60 -14.99
CA HIS A 225 10.08 4.01 -14.58
C HIS A 225 11.03 4.31 -13.40
N MET A 226 11.09 3.40 -12.42
CA MET A 226 12.02 3.52 -11.30
C MET A 226 13.48 3.41 -11.75
N GLU A 227 13.80 2.47 -12.63
CA GLU A 227 15.14 2.30 -13.21
C GLU A 227 15.59 3.56 -13.97
N GLU A 228 14.73 4.11 -14.83
CA GLU A 228 15.01 5.35 -15.55
C GLU A 228 15.24 6.52 -14.59
N THR A 229 14.46 6.61 -13.52
CA THR A 229 14.60 7.66 -12.51
C THR A 229 15.93 7.54 -11.78
N VAL A 230 16.28 6.32 -11.32
CA VAL A 230 17.57 6.05 -10.67
C VAL A 230 18.72 6.35 -11.62
N PHE A 231 18.62 5.97 -12.89
CA PHE A 231 19.63 6.27 -13.90
C PHE A 231 19.80 7.77 -14.12
N ARG A 232 18.71 8.53 -14.27
CA ARG A 232 18.75 9.99 -14.40
C ARG A 232 19.39 10.66 -13.19
N GLU A 233 19.02 10.24 -11.98
CA GLU A 233 19.60 10.76 -10.74
C GLU A 233 21.09 10.42 -10.60
N ARG A 234 21.48 9.19 -10.94
CA ARG A 234 22.91 8.79 -11.00
C ARG A 234 23.68 9.69 -11.96
N LYS A 235 23.14 9.96 -13.15
CA LYS A 235 23.77 10.82 -14.16
C LYS A 235 23.89 12.27 -13.70
N LYS A 236 22.89 12.80 -12.97
CA LYS A 236 22.97 14.14 -12.35
C LYS A 236 24.06 14.20 -11.28
N ARG A 237 24.13 13.19 -10.41
CA ARG A 237 25.16 13.10 -9.36
C ARG A 237 26.56 13.01 -9.96
N GLU A 238 26.72 12.23 -11.02
CA GLU A 238 27.99 12.11 -11.74
C GLU A 238 28.43 13.46 -12.31
N ARG A 239 27.53 14.20 -12.98
CA ARG A 239 27.80 15.56 -13.46
C ARG A 239 28.22 16.50 -12.33
N TYR A 240 27.51 16.47 -11.21
CA TYR A 240 27.82 17.31 -10.05
C TYR A 240 29.20 16.98 -9.48
N VAL A 241 29.53 15.70 -9.33
CA VAL A 241 30.85 15.25 -8.89
C VAL A 241 31.95 15.71 -9.86
N THR A 242 31.73 15.63 -11.17
CA THR A 242 32.70 16.11 -12.16
C THR A 242 32.90 17.63 -12.08
N GLU A 243 31.83 18.40 -11.84
CA GLU A 243 31.88 19.85 -11.66
C GLU A 243 32.69 20.22 -10.41
N CYS A 244 32.42 19.56 -9.28
CA CYS A 244 33.16 19.78 -8.03
C CYS A 244 34.65 19.46 -8.18
N LYS A 245 35.00 18.37 -8.88
CA LYS A 245 36.40 18.02 -9.17
C LYS A 245 37.10 19.11 -9.98
N LYS A 246 36.45 19.59 -11.04
CA LYS A 246 36.98 20.67 -11.89
C LYS A 246 37.22 21.96 -11.09
N GLN A 247 36.26 22.36 -10.26
CA GLN A 247 36.41 23.55 -9.41
C GLN A 247 37.54 23.41 -8.38
N ALA A 248 37.75 22.20 -7.84
CA ALA A 248 38.86 21.93 -6.94
C ALA A 248 40.22 22.03 -7.66
N GLU A 249 40.34 21.49 -8.87
CA GLU A 249 41.54 21.60 -9.71
C GLU A 249 41.84 23.05 -10.11
N GLU A 250 40.83 23.84 -10.47
CA GLU A 250 40.97 25.26 -10.80
C GLU A 250 41.49 26.08 -9.62
N ARG A 251 40.96 25.85 -8.41
CA ARG A 251 41.43 26.52 -7.18
C ARG A 251 42.87 26.16 -6.86
N LYS A 252 43.26 24.90 -7.03
CA LYS A 252 44.66 24.45 -6.84
C LYS A 252 45.63 25.16 -7.80
N LEU A 253 45.25 25.28 -9.08
CA LEU A 253 46.06 25.99 -10.07
C LEU A 253 46.17 27.50 -9.76
N GLN A 254 45.11 28.11 -9.20
CA GLN A 254 45.15 29.51 -8.77
C GLN A 254 46.09 29.72 -7.59
N THR A 255 46.07 28.84 -6.57
CA THR A 255 46.97 28.94 -5.43
C THR A 255 48.43 28.77 -5.84
N GLU A 256 48.74 27.83 -6.74
CA GLU A 256 50.10 27.64 -7.28
C GLU A 256 50.60 28.87 -8.05
N ARG A 257 49.70 29.59 -8.74
CA ARG A 257 50.05 30.84 -9.46
C ARG A 257 50.33 32.01 -8.51
N MET A 258 49.61 32.09 -7.39
CA MET A 258 49.81 33.13 -6.39
C MET A 258 51.13 32.94 -5.63
N GLU A 259 51.50 31.70 -5.30
CA GLU A 259 52.80 31.38 -4.69
C GLU A 259 54.00 31.77 -5.57
N ARG A 260 53.87 31.67 -6.90
CA ARG A 260 54.91 32.09 -7.86
C ARG A 260 55.04 33.60 -8.02
N LYS A 261 54.04 34.39 -7.61
CA LYS A 261 54.06 35.87 -7.68
C LYS A 261 54.65 36.49 -6.41
N THR A 262 54.28 35.99 -5.24
CA THR A 262 54.79 36.49 -3.94
C THR A 262 56.30 36.28 -3.74
N GLN A 263 56.92 35.36 -4.49
CA GLN A 263 58.38 35.16 -4.47
C GLN A 263 59.17 36.25 -5.25
N ARG A 264 58.52 37.04 -6.12
CA ARG A 264 59.18 38.04 -6.98
C ARG A 264 59.14 39.46 -6.41
N GLU A 265 58.28 39.72 -5.43
CA GLU A 265 58.06 41.06 -4.87
C GLU A 265 59.03 41.42 -3.73
N HIS A 266 59.83 40.47 -3.24
CA HIS A 266 60.75 40.68 -2.11
C HIS A 266 62.16 41.20 -2.47
N LEU A 267 62.43 41.61 -3.72
CA LEU A 267 63.81 41.88 -4.21
C LEU A 267 64.11 43.31 -4.69
N LEU A 268 63.20 44.28 -4.59
CA LEU A 268 63.43 45.64 -5.12
C LEU A 268 62.88 46.71 -4.18
N LEU A 269 63.72 47.29 -3.31
CA LEU A 269 63.60 48.68 -2.81
C LEU A 269 64.77 49.04 -1.86
N GLN A 270 65.70 49.87 -2.33
CA GLN A 270 66.68 50.63 -1.52
C GLN A 270 67.15 51.91 -2.25
N SER A 271 67.44 52.96 -1.45
CA SER A 271 68.19 54.23 -1.63
C SER A 271 67.47 55.56 -2.05
N ASP A 272 67.32 56.47 -1.06
CA ASP A 272 67.98 57.80 -0.80
C ASP A 272 68.31 58.76 -1.99
N ASP A 273 68.43 60.10 -1.91
CA ASP A 273 68.22 61.20 -0.92
C ASP A 273 68.41 62.58 -1.66
N THR A 274 67.69 63.65 -1.22
CA THR A 274 67.97 65.14 -1.18
C THR A 274 68.55 65.93 -2.42
N ILE A 275 68.35 67.24 -2.73
CA ILE A 275 68.47 68.56 -2.02
C ILE A 275 67.80 69.74 -2.83
N GLN A 276 67.38 70.81 -2.10
CA GLN A 276 67.04 72.26 -2.34
C GLN A 276 67.62 73.03 -3.57
N ASP A 277 67.26 74.28 -4.00
CA ASP A 277 66.35 75.43 -3.69
C ASP A 277 66.40 76.40 -4.93
N SER A 278 65.45 77.29 -5.27
CA SER A 278 65.60 78.77 -5.07
C SER A 278 64.36 79.56 -5.54
N GLN A 279 63.70 80.35 -4.68
CA GLN A 279 62.34 80.90 -4.86
C GLN A 279 62.23 82.30 -5.51
N ARG A 280 61.00 82.55 -6.00
CA ARG A 280 60.30 83.85 -6.20
C ARG A 280 60.16 84.43 -7.62
N ALA A 281 60.14 83.58 -8.64
CA ALA A 281 59.12 83.60 -9.72
C ALA A 281 58.03 82.53 -9.45
N LYS A 282 58.01 82.05 -8.20
CA LYS A 282 57.61 80.71 -7.83
C LYS A 282 56.21 80.59 -7.29
N GLU A 283 55.45 81.63 -6.99
CA GLU A 283 54.16 81.41 -6.29
C GLU A 283 53.08 80.80 -7.20
N GLU A 284 52.95 81.30 -8.44
CA GLU A 284 52.05 80.73 -9.44
C GLU A 284 52.60 79.41 -9.99
N GLU A 285 53.91 79.34 -10.22
CA GLU A 285 54.59 78.11 -10.62
C GLU A 285 54.54 77.06 -9.50
N LEU A 286 54.60 77.45 -8.23
CA LEU A 286 54.43 76.55 -7.06
C LEU A 286 52.97 76.17 -6.92
N GLN A 287 51.99 77.01 -7.22
CA GLN A 287 50.59 76.57 -7.23
C GLN A 287 50.32 75.58 -8.35
N LEU A 288 50.82 75.83 -9.57
CA LEU A 288 50.72 74.89 -10.68
C LEU A 288 51.50 73.61 -10.41
N ARG A 289 52.70 73.71 -9.82
CA ARG A 289 53.55 72.57 -9.47
C ARG A 289 53.07 71.83 -8.23
N TRP A 290 52.41 72.50 -7.29
CA TRP A 290 51.74 71.90 -6.15
C TRP A 290 50.46 71.19 -6.59
N ASN A 291 49.66 71.80 -7.47
CA ASN A 291 48.52 71.14 -8.09
C ASN A 291 48.98 69.94 -8.94
N MET A 292 50.07 70.07 -9.69
CA MET A 292 50.66 68.98 -10.46
C MET A 292 51.19 67.88 -9.54
N TYR A 293 51.91 68.22 -8.47
CA TYR A 293 52.39 67.27 -7.47
C TYR A 293 51.24 66.58 -6.75
N GLN A 294 50.19 67.32 -6.36
CA GLN A 294 48.99 66.75 -5.77
C GLN A 294 48.30 65.80 -6.74
N MET A 295 48.19 66.18 -8.02
CA MET A 295 47.63 65.33 -9.06
C MET A 295 48.49 64.08 -9.28
N GLU A 296 49.82 64.19 -9.29
CA GLU A 296 50.76 63.07 -9.37
C GLU A 296 50.68 62.15 -8.16
N VAL A 297 50.55 62.70 -6.95
CA VAL A 297 50.36 61.91 -5.72
C VAL A 297 49.03 61.17 -5.75
N LEU A 298 47.95 61.82 -6.22
CA LEU A 298 46.63 61.19 -6.36
C LEU A 298 46.66 60.10 -7.44
N PHE A 299 47.22 60.38 -8.61
CA PHE A 299 47.39 59.39 -9.68
C PHE A 299 48.37 58.29 -9.30
N GLY A 300 49.39 58.58 -8.50
CA GLY A 300 50.31 57.60 -7.92
C GLY A 300 49.57 56.64 -7.00
N LYS A 301 48.73 57.14 -6.08
CA LYS A 301 47.85 56.30 -5.26
C LYS A 301 46.90 55.45 -6.10
N VAL A 302 46.31 56.01 -7.14
CA VAL A 302 45.42 55.26 -8.06
C VAL A 302 46.22 54.22 -8.84
N LYS A 303 47.42 54.56 -9.31
CA LYS A 303 48.34 53.66 -10.02
C LYS A 303 48.77 52.49 -9.15
N ASP A 304 49.11 52.74 -7.88
CA ASP A 304 49.49 51.73 -6.90
C ASP A 304 48.28 50.82 -6.57
N ALA A 305 47.10 51.41 -6.36
CA ALA A 305 45.87 50.66 -6.11
C ALA A 305 45.41 49.83 -7.33
N THR A 306 45.69 50.29 -8.54
CA THR A 306 45.38 49.57 -9.79
C THR A 306 46.50 48.62 -10.24
N GLY A 307 47.67 48.67 -9.58
CA GLY A 307 48.83 47.83 -9.86
C GLY A 307 49.41 48.03 -11.26
N VAL A 308 49.35 49.25 -11.81
CA VAL A 308 49.78 49.56 -13.19
C VAL A 308 51.14 50.28 -13.18
N ALA A 309 52.02 49.98 -14.13
CA ALA A 309 53.38 50.55 -14.16
C ALA A 309 53.45 52.04 -14.56
N GLU A 310 52.43 52.57 -15.24
CA GLU A 310 52.40 53.95 -15.76
C GLU A 310 51.02 54.59 -15.59
N THR A 311 50.98 55.90 -15.32
CA THR A 311 49.74 56.65 -15.04
C THR A 311 48.75 56.63 -16.21
N HIS A 312 49.21 56.70 -17.45
CA HIS A 312 48.34 56.67 -18.63
C HIS A 312 47.77 55.27 -18.93
N ALA A 313 48.45 54.20 -18.47
CA ALA A 313 47.96 52.83 -18.61
C ALA A 313 46.76 52.55 -17.68
N VAL A 314 46.63 53.31 -16.58
CA VAL A 314 45.43 53.31 -15.73
C VAL A 314 44.22 53.73 -16.56
N VAL A 315 44.31 54.87 -17.26
CA VAL A 315 43.23 55.39 -18.12
C VAL A 315 42.85 54.40 -19.21
N ARG A 316 43.84 53.79 -19.88
CA ARG A 316 43.56 52.76 -20.91
C ARG A 316 42.85 51.53 -20.34
N ARG A 317 43.19 51.11 -19.12
CA ARG A 317 42.54 49.97 -18.45
C ARG A 317 41.10 50.30 -18.05
N PHE A 318 40.85 51.50 -17.54
CA PHE A 318 39.48 51.96 -17.25
C PHE A 318 38.63 52.06 -18.52
N LEU A 319 39.18 52.61 -19.61
CA LEU A 319 38.48 52.68 -20.89
C LEU A 319 38.20 51.28 -21.46
N ALA A 320 39.17 50.36 -21.40
CA ALA A 320 38.98 48.97 -21.85
C ALA A 320 38.01 48.18 -20.94
N GLN A 321 37.89 48.54 -19.67
CA GLN A 321 36.97 47.91 -18.72
C GLN A 321 35.53 48.44 -18.88
N GLY A 322 35.32 49.58 -19.53
CA GLY A 322 34.00 50.17 -19.77
C GLY A 322 33.03 49.18 -20.46
N ASP A 323 33.48 48.55 -21.54
CA ASP A 323 32.67 47.57 -22.28
C ASP A 323 32.38 46.31 -21.45
N THR A 324 33.34 45.87 -20.64
CA THR A 324 33.10 44.72 -19.74
C THR A 324 32.11 45.06 -18.64
N PHE A 325 32.12 46.30 -18.14
CA PHE A 325 31.17 46.77 -17.15
C PHE A 325 29.76 46.88 -17.72
N THR A 326 29.61 47.45 -18.92
CA THR A 326 28.30 47.53 -19.59
C THR A 326 27.74 46.14 -19.86
N GLN A 327 28.55 45.21 -20.35
CA GLN A 327 28.14 43.81 -20.55
C GLN A 327 27.75 43.10 -19.25
N LEU A 328 28.46 43.35 -18.14
CA LEU A 328 28.09 42.77 -16.85
C LEU A 328 26.79 43.37 -16.31
N GLU A 329 26.56 44.67 -16.51
CA GLU A 329 25.34 45.31 -16.06
C GLU A 329 24.13 44.87 -16.91
N THR A 330 24.30 44.62 -18.22
CA THR A 330 23.24 44.02 -19.05
C THR A 330 22.93 42.59 -18.60
N LEU A 331 23.93 41.73 -18.42
CA LEU A 331 23.73 40.35 -17.95
C LEU A 331 23.07 40.30 -16.56
N LYS A 332 23.43 41.23 -15.67
CA LYS A 332 22.79 41.38 -14.36
C LYS A 332 21.32 41.76 -14.50
N ASN A 333 20.99 42.68 -15.40
CA ASN A 333 19.61 43.10 -15.62
C ASN A 333 18.77 42.01 -16.29
N GLU A 334 19.34 41.28 -17.25
CA GLU A 334 18.71 40.10 -17.88
C GLU A 334 18.45 39.01 -16.84
N ASN A 335 19.45 38.67 -16.01
CA ASN A 335 19.28 37.69 -14.94
C ASN A 335 18.22 38.11 -13.92
N LYS A 336 18.14 39.40 -13.58
CA LYS A 336 17.07 39.93 -12.72
C LYS A 336 15.69 39.74 -13.37
N GLN A 337 15.56 40.01 -14.65
CA GLN A 337 14.30 39.80 -15.37
C GLN A 337 13.90 38.32 -15.43
N VAL A 338 14.84 37.43 -15.75
CA VAL A 338 14.61 35.98 -15.76
C VAL A 338 14.20 35.49 -14.37
N LEU A 339 14.86 35.96 -13.31
CA LEU A 339 14.53 35.61 -11.94
C LEU A 339 13.13 36.08 -11.53
N LEU A 340 12.68 37.25 -12.01
CA LEU A 340 11.31 37.73 -11.80
C LEU A 340 10.29 36.85 -12.54
N ARG A 341 10.55 36.50 -13.80
CA ARG A 341 9.68 35.60 -14.57
C ARG A 341 9.55 34.24 -13.91
N LEU A 342 10.68 33.62 -13.52
CA LEU A 342 10.68 32.33 -12.83
C LEU A 342 9.94 32.39 -11.48
N LYS A 343 10.00 33.52 -10.75
CA LYS A 343 9.23 33.70 -9.52
C LYS A 343 7.72 33.76 -9.80
N GLN A 344 7.31 34.45 -10.85
CA GLN A 344 5.90 34.52 -11.27
C GLN A 344 5.39 33.15 -11.74
N GLU A 345 6.16 32.45 -12.59
CA GLU A 345 5.83 31.10 -13.04
C GLU A 345 5.73 30.11 -11.87
N LYS A 346 6.66 30.18 -10.92
CA LYS A 346 6.58 29.37 -9.69
C LYS A 346 5.28 29.63 -8.93
N GLN A 347 4.88 30.89 -8.77
CA GLN A 347 3.64 31.23 -8.07
C GLN A 347 2.40 30.72 -8.83
N GLN A 348 2.37 30.89 -10.16
CA GLN A 348 1.29 30.38 -11.01
C GLN A 348 1.17 28.85 -10.94
N LEU A 349 2.30 28.14 -11.06
CA LEU A 349 2.32 26.67 -10.93
C LEU A 349 1.91 26.23 -9.52
N HIS A 350 2.23 27.00 -8.49
CA HIS A 350 1.80 26.69 -7.12
C HIS A 350 0.28 26.79 -6.97
N GLN A 351 -0.32 27.87 -7.49
CA GLN A 351 -1.77 28.07 -7.50
C GLN A 351 -2.49 26.97 -8.28
N GLN A 352 -2.00 26.62 -9.48
CA GLN A 352 -2.57 25.52 -10.27
C GLN A 352 -2.50 24.18 -9.54
N LEU A 353 -1.42 23.94 -8.79
CA LEU A 353 -1.26 22.73 -8.00
C LEU A 353 -2.19 22.72 -6.79
N GLU A 354 -2.41 23.85 -6.12
CA GLU A 354 -3.41 23.99 -5.07
C GLU A 354 -4.82 23.74 -5.62
N ASP A 355 -5.17 24.40 -6.72
CA ASP A 355 -6.46 24.21 -7.39
C ASP A 355 -6.69 22.74 -7.77
N LEU A 356 -5.68 22.07 -8.34
CA LEU A 356 -5.77 20.64 -8.68
C LEU A 356 -5.87 19.74 -7.45
N LYS A 357 -5.16 20.04 -6.37
CA LYS A 357 -5.26 19.28 -5.11
C LYS A 357 -6.66 19.36 -4.54
N TYR A 358 -7.17 20.57 -4.35
CA TYR A 358 -8.45 20.79 -3.68
C TYR A 358 -9.65 20.46 -4.58
N SER A 359 -9.58 20.74 -5.89
CA SER A 359 -10.65 20.36 -6.84
C SER A 359 -10.62 18.87 -7.18
N GLY A 360 -9.45 18.24 -7.22
CA GLY A 360 -9.30 16.80 -7.42
C GLY A 360 -9.90 16.00 -6.26
N GLU A 361 -9.57 16.38 -5.02
CA GLU A 361 -10.15 15.78 -3.82
C GLU A 361 -11.67 15.96 -3.76
N ALA A 362 -12.19 17.17 -4.07
CA ALA A 362 -13.63 17.42 -4.10
C ALA A 362 -14.35 16.57 -5.16
N ARG A 363 -13.77 16.41 -6.36
CA ARG A 363 -14.32 15.54 -7.41
C ARG A 363 -14.33 14.08 -6.99
N LEU A 364 -13.22 13.56 -6.48
CA LEU A 364 -13.13 12.18 -5.99
C LEU A 364 -14.15 11.88 -4.90
N VAL A 365 -14.32 12.79 -3.94
CA VAL A 365 -15.32 12.64 -2.87
C VAL A 365 -16.75 12.66 -3.44
N SER A 366 -17.02 13.51 -4.43
CA SER A 366 -18.34 13.55 -5.07
C SER A 366 -18.64 12.28 -5.89
N GLU A 367 -17.64 11.76 -6.60
CA GLU A 367 -17.75 10.50 -7.36
C GLU A 367 -17.92 9.31 -6.44
N GLN A 368 -17.18 9.25 -5.32
CA GLN A 368 -17.32 8.21 -4.30
C GLN A 368 -18.72 8.21 -3.67
N LYS A 369 -19.29 9.39 -3.39
CA LYS A 369 -20.66 9.51 -2.88
C LYS A 369 -21.68 9.01 -3.90
N LEU A 370 -21.56 9.43 -5.16
CA LEU A 370 -22.44 8.96 -6.24
C LEU A 370 -22.33 7.44 -6.42
N GLN A 371 -21.12 6.88 -6.36
CA GLN A 371 -20.89 5.44 -6.43
C GLN A 371 -21.57 4.70 -5.26
N ALA A 372 -21.48 5.22 -4.05
CA ALA A 372 -22.14 4.65 -2.88
C ALA A 372 -23.67 4.71 -2.99
N GLU A 373 -24.22 5.81 -3.51
CA GLU A 373 -25.66 5.95 -3.79
C GLU A 373 -26.13 4.93 -4.82
N LEU A 374 -25.43 4.80 -5.96
CA LEU A 374 -25.76 3.83 -7.00
C LEU A 374 -25.65 2.38 -6.49
N GLN A 375 -24.63 2.07 -5.68
CA GLN A 375 -24.51 0.76 -5.03
C GLN A 375 -25.65 0.51 -4.04
N GLY A 376 -26.09 1.53 -3.30
CA GLY A 376 -27.25 1.45 -2.43
C GLY A 376 -28.55 1.17 -3.19
N SER A 377 -28.78 1.90 -4.29
CA SER A 377 -29.93 1.67 -5.16
C SER A 377 -29.93 0.28 -5.80
N LEU A 378 -28.76 -0.19 -6.27
CA LEU A 378 -28.62 -1.54 -6.82
C LEU A 378 -29.00 -2.61 -5.80
N LYS A 379 -28.46 -2.54 -4.59
CA LYS A 379 -28.79 -3.49 -3.51
C LYS A 379 -30.28 -3.49 -3.16
N ALA A 380 -30.91 -2.31 -3.16
CA ALA A 380 -32.34 -2.18 -2.90
C ALA A 380 -33.18 -2.81 -4.03
N GLU A 381 -32.79 -2.66 -5.30
CA GLU A 381 -33.46 -3.33 -6.42
C GLU A 381 -33.23 -4.84 -6.43
N GLU A 382 -32.02 -5.30 -6.06
CA GLU A 382 -31.74 -6.73 -5.89
C GLU A 382 -32.63 -7.36 -4.82
N GLN A 383 -32.78 -6.70 -3.67
CA GLN A 383 -33.69 -7.14 -2.61
C GLN A 383 -35.15 -7.17 -3.08
N ARG A 384 -35.62 -6.13 -3.79
CA ARG A 384 -36.97 -6.14 -4.35
C ARG A 384 -37.18 -7.27 -5.35
N ARG A 385 -36.17 -7.59 -6.16
CA ARG A 385 -36.21 -8.71 -7.10
C ARG A 385 -36.31 -10.05 -6.37
N THR A 386 -35.51 -10.30 -5.34
CA THR A 386 -35.56 -11.57 -4.60
C THR A 386 -36.88 -11.74 -3.86
N GLU A 387 -37.43 -10.66 -3.28
CA GLU A 387 -38.77 -10.68 -2.68
C GLU A 387 -39.86 -11.00 -3.72
N ALA A 388 -39.81 -10.37 -4.89
CA ALA A 388 -40.76 -10.63 -5.97
C ALA A 388 -40.65 -12.07 -6.50
N GLN A 389 -39.43 -12.61 -6.63
CA GLN A 389 -39.19 -14.01 -7.01
C GLN A 389 -39.76 -14.97 -5.97
N SER A 390 -39.53 -14.73 -4.67
CA SER A 390 -40.10 -15.55 -3.59
C SER A 390 -41.64 -15.54 -3.62
N ARG A 391 -42.26 -14.37 -3.81
CA ARG A 391 -43.72 -14.26 -3.97
C ARG A 391 -44.24 -15.03 -5.18
N LEU A 392 -43.53 -14.96 -6.31
CA LEU A 392 -43.88 -15.69 -7.52
C LEU A 392 -43.77 -17.21 -7.32
N GLU A 393 -42.70 -17.68 -6.67
CA GLU A 393 -42.53 -19.10 -6.35
C GLU A 393 -43.63 -19.60 -5.42
N GLN A 394 -43.99 -18.82 -4.38
CA GLN A 394 -45.09 -19.15 -3.48
C GLN A 394 -46.43 -19.24 -4.21
N ALA A 395 -46.74 -18.26 -5.08
CA ALA A 395 -47.95 -18.27 -5.89
C ALA A 395 -47.97 -19.46 -6.85
N THR A 396 -46.83 -19.79 -7.48
CA THR A 396 -46.73 -20.92 -8.41
C THR A 396 -46.96 -22.26 -7.70
N ARG A 397 -46.36 -22.46 -6.52
CA ARG A 397 -46.61 -23.67 -5.71
C ARG A 397 -48.07 -23.76 -5.29
N ALA A 398 -48.68 -22.66 -4.85
CA ALA A 398 -50.09 -22.64 -4.47
C ALA A 398 -51.01 -22.98 -5.67
N MET A 399 -50.72 -22.45 -6.87
CA MET A 399 -51.45 -22.77 -8.08
C MET A 399 -51.29 -24.24 -8.49
N GLN A 400 -50.10 -24.82 -8.36
CA GLN A 400 -49.87 -26.26 -8.61
C GLN A 400 -50.69 -27.13 -7.65
N MET A 401 -50.65 -26.84 -6.34
CA MET A 401 -51.45 -27.56 -5.35
C MET A 401 -52.96 -27.47 -5.63
N LEU A 402 -53.44 -26.29 -6.06
CA LEU A 402 -54.83 -26.11 -6.47
C LEU A 402 -55.15 -26.92 -7.73
N GLN A 403 -54.28 -26.91 -8.73
CA GLN A 403 -54.46 -27.68 -9.95
C GLN A 403 -54.56 -29.18 -9.64
N GLU A 404 -53.60 -29.74 -8.90
CA GLU A 404 -53.61 -31.15 -8.48
C GLU A 404 -54.85 -31.50 -7.65
N GLY A 405 -55.24 -30.63 -6.72
CA GLY A 405 -56.44 -30.82 -5.90
C GLY A 405 -57.72 -30.83 -6.72
N LEU A 406 -57.85 -29.93 -7.70
CA LEU A 406 -59.00 -29.86 -8.60
C LEU A 406 -59.03 -31.05 -9.57
N GLU A 407 -57.88 -31.45 -10.14
CA GLU A 407 -57.78 -32.64 -11.00
C GLU A 407 -58.20 -33.90 -10.25
N HIS A 408 -57.75 -34.07 -9.01
CA HIS A 408 -58.14 -35.19 -8.15
C HIS A 408 -59.63 -35.18 -7.80
N LEU A 409 -60.22 -34.00 -7.52
CA LEU A 409 -61.67 -33.86 -7.31
C LEU A 409 -62.47 -34.21 -8.57
N VAL A 410 -62.01 -33.78 -9.75
CA VAL A 410 -62.66 -34.14 -11.03
C VAL A 410 -62.60 -35.64 -11.26
N GLY A 411 -61.44 -36.27 -11.00
CA GLY A 411 -61.26 -37.71 -11.07
C GLY A 411 -62.23 -38.46 -10.16
N LYS A 412 -62.41 -38.00 -8.91
CA LYS A 412 -63.40 -38.57 -7.99
C LYS A 412 -64.83 -38.45 -8.50
N LEU A 413 -65.16 -37.40 -9.24
CA LEU A 413 -66.51 -37.13 -9.79
C LEU A 413 -66.68 -37.65 -11.23
N GLU A 414 -65.80 -38.53 -11.74
CA GLU A 414 -65.91 -39.09 -13.10
C GLU A 414 -67.20 -39.87 -13.33
N HIS A 415 -67.72 -40.54 -12.31
CA HIS A 415 -68.92 -41.38 -12.38
C HIS A 415 -70.23 -40.57 -12.53
N ILE A 416 -70.18 -39.25 -12.34
CA ILE A 416 -71.32 -38.35 -12.53
C ILE A 416 -71.35 -37.96 -14.00
N THR A 417 -72.11 -38.71 -14.81
CA THR A 417 -72.26 -38.46 -16.25
C THR A 417 -73.03 -37.17 -16.50
N GLU A 418 -72.47 -36.28 -17.33
CA GLU A 418 -73.15 -35.09 -17.81
C GLU A 418 -74.31 -35.46 -18.74
N ALA A 419 -75.42 -34.71 -18.65
CA ALA A 419 -76.51 -34.77 -19.61
C ALA A 419 -76.23 -33.67 -20.64
N GLY A 420 -75.91 -34.09 -21.87
CA GLY A 420 -75.57 -33.21 -22.96
C GLY A 420 -74.12 -33.41 -23.41
N HIS A 421 -73.94 -33.57 -24.71
CA HIS A 421 -72.63 -33.64 -25.37
C HIS A 421 -71.90 -32.30 -25.26
N SER A 422 -71.36 -31.98 -24.08
CA SER A 422 -70.26 -31.04 -23.97
C SER A 422 -69.06 -31.78 -24.51
N THR A 423 -68.63 -31.43 -25.71
CA THR A 423 -67.35 -31.90 -26.26
C THR A 423 -66.31 -31.90 -25.16
N ARG A 424 -65.72 -33.07 -24.89
CA ARG A 424 -64.41 -33.21 -24.27
C ARG A 424 -63.44 -32.40 -25.14
N LYS A 425 -63.47 -31.07 -25.04
CA LYS A 425 -62.38 -30.23 -25.47
C LYS A 425 -61.26 -30.71 -24.57
N GLU A 426 -60.35 -31.50 -25.13
CA GLU A 426 -59.11 -31.88 -24.48
C GLU A 426 -58.45 -30.56 -24.07
N LEU A 427 -58.67 -30.18 -22.82
CA LEU A 427 -58.09 -28.99 -22.23
C LEU A 427 -56.62 -29.33 -22.12
N GLY A 428 -55.83 -28.78 -23.04
CA GLY A 428 -54.38 -28.94 -23.01
C GLY A 428 -53.86 -28.51 -21.63
N PRO A 429 -53.06 -29.33 -20.92
CA PRO A 429 -52.54 -29.03 -19.58
C PRO A 429 -51.73 -27.73 -19.47
N LYS A 430 -51.43 -27.08 -20.60
CA LYS A 430 -50.63 -25.85 -20.72
C LYS A 430 -51.43 -24.60 -21.14
N ALA A 431 -52.74 -24.71 -21.31
CA ALA A 431 -53.56 -23.55 -21.65
C ALA A 431 -53.73 -22.64 -20.42
N GLY A 432 -53.58 -21.32 -20.58
CA GLY A 432 -53.76 -20.35 -19.48
C GLY A 432 -55.17 -20.40 -18.85
N ASP A 433 -56.16 -20.86 -19.62
CA ASP A 433 -57.55 -21.00 -19.18
C ASP A 433 -57.86 -22.39 -18.59
N TYR A 434 -56.86 -23.26 -18.41
CA TYR A 434 -57.06 -24.63 -17.93
C TYR A 434 -57.71 -24.68 -16.54
N LEU A 435 -57.16 -23.94 -15.58
CA LEU A 435 -57.61 -23.96 -14.18
C LEU A 435 -59.03 -23.38 -14.00
N PRO A 436 -59.40 -22.21 -14.59
CA PRO A 436 -60.78 -21.72 -14.55
C PRO A 436 -61.78 -22.66 -15.23
N ASN A 437 -61.40 -23.30 -16.34
CA ASN A 437 -62.27 -24.26 -17.03
C ASN A 437 -62.47 -25.54 -16.20
N LEU A 438 -61.44 -26.01 -15.49
CA LEU A 438 -61.52 -27.15 -14.58
C LEU A 438 -62.42 -26.86 -13.38
N LEU A 439 -62.31 -25.66 -12.81
CA LEU A 439 -63.22 -25.16 -11.76
C LEU A 439 -64.68 -25.11 -12.22
N GLY A 440 -64.94 -24.56 -13.41
CA GLY A 440 -66.29 -24.52 -13.96
C GLY A 440 -66.87 -25.91 -14.27
N LEU A 441 -66.02 -26.89 -14.61
CA LEU A 441 -66.43 -28.28 -14.77
C LEU A 441 -66.81 -28.90 -13.42
N LEU A 442 -65.99 -28.68 -12.39
CA LEU A 442 -66.27 -29.15 -11.02
C LEU A 442 -67.58 -28.58 -10.48
N GLU A 443 -67.81 -27.28 -10.64
CA GLU A 443 -69.03 -26.62 -10.21
C GLU A 443 -70.28 -27.30 -10.81
N LYS A 444 -70.27 -27.54 -12.13
CA LYS A 444 -71.38 -28.24 -12.81
C LYS A 444 -71.61 -29.65 -12.29
N LYS A 445 -70.54 -30.41 -12.06
CA LYS A 445 -70.63 -31.78 -11.53
C LYS A 445 -71.13 -31.80 -10.08
N LEU A 446 -70.66 -30.87 -9.24
CA LEU A 446 -71.09 -30.75 -7.84
C LEU A 446 -72.56 -30.32 -7.73
N LEU A 447 -73.01 -29.36 -8.54
CA LEU A 447 -74.43 -28.96 -8.59
C LEU A 447 -75.33 -30.13 -9.02
N ARG A 448 -74.85 -30.98 -9.93
CA ARG A 448 -75.58 -32.17 -10.34
C ARG A 448 -75.62 -33.25 -9.25
N LEU A 449 -74.51 -33.47 -8.55
CA LEU A 449 -74.48 -34.33 -7.36
C LEU A 449 -75.49 -33.85 -6.32
N GLN A 450 -75.50 -32.56 -6.05
CA GLN A 450 -76.44 -31.94 -5.11
C GLN A 450 -77.89 -32.18 -5.54
N ALA A 451 -78.23 -31.95 -6.81
CA ALA A 451 -79.58 -32.22 -7.33
C ALA A 451 -79.98 -33.71 -7.25
N GLN A 452 -79.03 -34.63 -7.42
CA GLN A 452 -79.27 -36.07 -7.23
C GLN A 452 -79.50 -36.44 -5.76
N LEU A 453 -78.85 -35.72 -4.83
CA LEU A 453 -78.98 -35.93 -3.39
C LEU A 453 -80.24 -35.28 -2.80
N GLU A 454 -80.75 -34.20 -3.41
CA GLU A 454 -81.96 -33.49 -2.95
C GLU A 454 -83.23 -34.38 -2.91
N GLY A 455 -83.28 -35.46 -3.70
CA GLY A 455 -84.37 -36.43 -3.70
C GLY A 455 -84.18 -37.65 -2.78
N LEU A 456 -83.03 -37.74 -2.10
CA LEU A 456 -82.65 -38.89 -1.27
C LEU A 456 -82.65 -38.51 0.22
N ASN A 457 -83.11 -39.42 1.07
CA ASN A 457 -83.13 -39.24 2.51
C ASN A 457 -81.72 -39.52 3.07
N VAL A 458 -80.81 -38.56 2.89
CA VAL A 458 -79.39 -38.68 3.25
C VAL A 458 -79.16 -39.18 4.69
N PRO A 459 -79.91 -38.75 5.72
CA PRO A 459 -79.72 -39.25 7.09
C PRO A 459 -79.96 -40.76 7.20
N GLU A 460 -81.02 -41.27 6.56
CA GLU A 460 -81.39 -42.69 6.57
C GLU A 460 -80.38 -43.54 5.78
N MET A 461 -79.85 -43.01 4.67
CA MET A 461 -78.76 -43.65 3.94
C MET A 461 -77.45 -43.67 4.73
N LEU A 462 -77.14 -42.62 5.48
CA LEU A 462 -75.93 -42.58 6.33
C LEU A 462 -76.05 -43.57 7.49
N ASP A 463 -77.24 -43.75 8.06
CA ASP A 463 -77.51 -44.79 9.06
C ASP A 463 -77.33 -46.20 8.45
N HIS A 464 -77.84 -46.44 7.24
CA HIS A 464 -77.61 -47.69 6.51
C HIS A 464 -76.16 -47.93 6.08
N ILE A 465 -75.40 -46.87 5.82
CA ILE A 465 -73.96 -46.96 5.52
C ILE A 465 -73.17 -47.24 6.80
N ALA A 466 -73.65 -46.78 7.96
CA ALA A 466 -73.07 -47.05 9.27
C ALA A 466 -73.36 -48.47 9.78
N ASP A 467 -74.36 -49.16 9.21
CA ASP A 467 -74.66 -50.55 9.52
C ASP A 467 -73.50 -51.49 9.15
N ARG A 468 -73.10 -52.35 10.09
CA ARG A 468 -71.97 -53.29 9.94
C ARG A 468 -72.10 -54.20 8.72
N GLU A 469 -73.33 -54.58 8.36
CA GLU A 469 -73.62 -55.46 7.23
C GLU A 469 -73.27 -54.81 5.88
N PHE A 470 -73.44 -53.49 5.78
CA PHE A 470 -73.05 -52.72 4.61
C PHE A 470 -71.53 -52.72 4.41
N PHE A 471 -70.75 -52.51 5.48
CA PHE A 471 -69.29 -52.57 5.43
C PHE A 471 -68.76 -53.96 5.03
N SER A 472 -69.36 -55.04 5.56
CA SER A 472 -68.98 -56.41 5.17
C SER A 472 -69.31 -56.72 3.70
N SER A 473 -70.42 -56.16 3.16
CA SER A 473 -70.77 -56.29 1.74
C SER A 473 -69.85 -55.48 0.82
N LEU A 474 -69.35 -54.34 1.30
CA LEU A 474 -68.39 -53.48 0.61
C LEU A 474 -66.97 -54.04 0.65
N GLU A 475 -66.55 -54.67 1.75
CA GLU A 475 -65.23 -55.31 1.88
C GLU A 475 -65.00 -56.37 0.80
N GLY A 476 -66.05 -57.09 0.38
CA GLY A 476 -65.98 -58.05 -0.72
C GLY A 476 -65.87 -57.44 -2.12
N ARG A 477 -66.02 -56.12 -2.29
CA ARG A 477 -66.02 -55.43 -3.59
C ARG A 477 -64.94 -54.35 -3.73
N LEU A 478 -63.98 -54.30 -2.81
CA LEU A 478 -62.89 -53.31 -2.85
C LEU A 478 -61.81 -53.70 -3.86
N PRO A 479 -61.27 -52.73 -4.64
CA PRO A 479 -60.11 -52.96 -5.51
C PRO A 479 -58.87 -53.41 -4.73
N THR A 480 -58.03 -54.24 -5.34
CA THR A 480 -56.86 -54.89 -4.69
C THR A 480 -55.77 -53.94 -4.20
N TYR A 481 -55.73 -52.69 -4.68
CA TYR A 481 -54.80 -51.65 -4.22
C TYR A 481 -55.27 -50.91 -2.95
N ASN A 482 -56.46 -51.23 -2.44
CA ASN A 482 -57.04 -50.57 -1.27
C ASN A 482 -56.65 -51.33 0.02
N THR A 483 -55.43 -51.12 0.51
CA THR A 483 -54.95 -51.70 1.78
C THR A 483 -55.54 -50.93 2.97
N ARG A 484 -56.65 -51.41 3.52
CA ARG A 484 -57.21 -50.87 4.77
C ARG A 484 -56.41 -51.38 5.97
N ILE A 485 -55.96 -50.47 6.83
CA ILE A 485 -55.31 -50.78 8.10
C ILE A 485 -56.42 -50.94 9.15
N THR A 486 -56.54 -52.12 9.75
CA THR A 486 -57.45 -52.34 10.89
C THR A 486 -56.89 -51.68 12.13
N LEU A 487 -57.50 -50.58 12.56
CA LEU A 487 -57.20 -49.97 13.86
C LEU A 487 -57.96 -50.75 14.96
N PRO A 488 -57.32 -51.08 16.10
CA PRO A 488 -58.01 -51.72 17.21
C PRO A 488 -59.14 -50.81 17.71
N LEU A 489 -60.38 -51.31 17.74
CA LEU A 489 -61.46 -50.60 18.43
C LEU A 489 -61.15 -50.57 19.92
N ALA A 490 -60.99 -49.37 20.49
CA ALA A 490 -60.96 -49.19 21.93
C ALA A 490 -62.23 -49.81 22.56
N GLY A 491 -62.03 -50.78 23.46
CA GLY A 491 -63.12 -51.43 24.18
C GLY A 491 -63.94 -50.43 25.02
N PRO A 492 -65.18 -50.79 25.42
CA PRO A 492 -66.02 -49.93 26.21
C PRO A 492 -65.37 -49.75 27.60
N LYS A 493 -65.07 -48.50 27.96
CA LYS A 493 -64.55 -48.14 29.28
C LYS A 493 -65.58 -48.51 30.34
N ASP A 494 -65.29 -49.57 31.09
CA ASP A 494 -66.01 -49.95 32.30
C ASP A 494 -65.81 -48.85 33.36
N LYS A 495 -66.89 -48.45 34.01
CA LYS A 495 -66.98 -47.25 34.87
C LYS A 495 -66.78 -47.54 36.35
N PHE A 496 -66.07 -48.60 36.69
CA PHE A 496 -65.76 -48.93 38.07
C PHE A 496 -64.35 -49.47 38.12
N PHE A 497 -63.39 -48.60 38.40
CA PHE A 497 -62.23 -48.80 39.27
C PHE A 497 -61.33 -47.57 39.07
N ASP A 498 -61.55 -46.56 39.93
CA ASP A 498 -60.50 -45.62 40.28
C ASP A 498 -59.47 -46.39 41.10
N GLU A 499 -58.27 -46.58 40.58
CA GLU A 499 -57.00 -46.50 41.33
C GLU A 499 -55.83 -46.56 40.34
N GLU A 500 -55.06 -45.47 40.34
CA GLU A 500 -53.68 -45.28 39.86
C GLU A 500 -53.05 -46.41 39.03
N GLU A 501 -53.00 -46.22 37.71
CA GLU A 501 -51.88 -46.70 36.89
C GLU A 501 -51.76 -45.81 35.65
N THR A 502 -50.79 -44.89 35.71
CA THR A 502 -50.30 -44.13 34.57
C THR A 502 -49.53 -45.11 33.67
N GLU A 503 -50.22 -45.76 32.75
CA GLU A 503 -49.58 -46.52 31.67
C GLU A 503 -49.36 -45.59 30.48
N GLU A 504 -48.09 -45.22 30.33
CA GLU A 504 -47.49 -44.58 29.17
C GLU A 504 -47.61 -45.52 27.95
N GLU A 505 -48.35 -45.12 26.92
CA GLU A 505 -48.22 -45.70 25.58
C GLU A 505 -47.53 -44.69 24.64
N ASP A 506 -46.22 -44.88 24.50
CA ASP A 506 -45.39 -44.71 23.31
C ASP A 506 -45.81 -43.65 22.29
N ASN A 507 -45.55 -42.38 22.61
CA ASN A 507 -45.05 -41.43 21.62
C ASN A 507 -43.57 -41.19 21.91
N ASP A 508 -42.72 -42.08 21.42
CA ASP A 508 -41.26 -42.07 21.60
C ASP A 508 -40.62 -40.92 20.78
N VAL A 509 -40.93 -39.68 21.15
CA VAL A 509 -40.18 -38.50 20.75
C VAL A 509 -39.07 -38.34 21.77
N VAL A 510 -37.89 -38.89 21.44
CA VAL A 510 -36.70 -38.86 22.29
C VAL A 510 -36.49 -37.46 22.84
N THR A 511 -36.78 -37.30 24.13
CA THR A 511 -36.65 -36.00 24.77
C THR A 511 -35.17 -35.64 24.84
N ARG A 512 -34.87 -34.33 24.84
CA ARG A 512 -33.51 -33.82 24.88
C ARG A 512 -32.69 -34.38 26.05
N GLU A 513 -33.36 -34.74 27.14
CA GLU A 513 -32.75 -35.31 28.34
C GLU A 513 -32.39 -36.79 28.16
N GLU A 514 -33.24 -37.58 27.51
CA GLU A 514 -32.95 -38.97 27.16
C GLU A 514 -31.82 -39.07 26.13
N LEU A 515 -31.79 -38.16 25.15
CA LEU A 515 -30.71 -38.06 24.17
C LEU A 515 -29.37 -37.71 24.85
N LYS A 516 -29.39 -36.84 25.86
CA LYS A 516 -28.23 -36.55 26.71
C LYS A 516 -27.79 -37.78 27.50
N VAL A 517 -28.71 -38.48 28.17
CA VAL A 517 -28.40 -39.68 28.95
C VAL A 517 -27.84 -40.80 28.08
N ARG A 518 -28.40 -41.00 26.87
CA ARG A 518 -27.92 -41.99 25.90
C ARG A 518 -26.55 -41.62 25.36
N SER A 519 -26.28 -40.34 25.10
CA SER A 519 -24.95 -39.86 24.70
C SER A 519 -23.89 -40.01 25.80
N GLN A 520 -24.27 -39.74 27.05
CA GLN A 520 -23.41 -39.88 28.23
C GLN A 520 -23.03 -41.35 28.45
N LYS A 521 -24.00 -42.27 28.37
CA LYS A 521 -23.77 -43.73 28.45
C LYS A 521 -22.86 -44.24 27.32
N LEU A 522 -22.91 -43.64 26.13
CA LEU A 522 -22.06 -44.00 25.00
C LEU A 522 -20.61 -43.52 25.19
N ILE A 523 -20.43 -42.37 25.84
CA ILE A 523 -19.11 -41.84 26.23
C ILE A 523 -18.50 -42.67 27.37
N GLU A 524 -19.30 -43.04 28.37
CA GLU A 524 -18.86 -43.84 29.53
C GLU A 524 -18.53 -45.29 29.16
N SER A 525 -19.25 -45.88 28.20
CA SER A 525 -18.94 -47.22 27.70
C SER A 525 -17.67 -47.25 26.84
N ARG A 526 -17.34 -46.15 26.14
CA ARG A 526 -16.07 -46.01 25.40
C ARG A 526 -14.89 -45.66 26.30
N SER A 527 -15.09 -44.94 27.40
CA SER A 527 -14.01 -44.60 28.34
C SER A 527 -13.55 -45.79 29.19
N LYS A 528 -14.42 -46.79 29.45
CA LYS A 528 -14.06 -48.02 30.18
C LYS A 528 -13.12 -48.98 29.43
N ARG A 529 -12.90 -48.81 28.12
CA ARG A 529 -11.97 -49.67 27.34
C ARG A 529 -10.51 -49.21 27.32
N ARG A 530 -10.14 -48.15 28.06
CA ARG A 530 -8.77 -47.58 28.00
C ARG A 530 -7.91 -47.68 29.26
N SER A 531 -8.28 -48.50 30.24
CA SER A 531 -7.37 -48.89 31.34
C SER A 531 -6.81 -50.31 31.13
N ARG A 532 -5.91 -50.45 30.16
CA ARG A 532 -4.99 -51.61 30.16
C ARG A 532 -4.02 -51.46 31.33
N SER A 533 -4.04 -52.46 32.19
CA SER A 533 -3.17 -52.69 33.34
C SER A 533 -1.70 -52.41 33.01
N ARG A 534 -1.08 -51.50 33.77
CA ARG A 534 0.36 -51.55 34.04
C ARG A 534 0.60 -52.76 34.94
N ARG A 535 1.41 -53.71 34.48
CA ARG A 535 2.08 -54.66 35.37
C ARG A 535 3.57 -54.36 35.40
N LEU A 536 4.07 -54.50 36.62
CA LEU A 536 5.44 -54.46 37.11
C LEU A 536 6.40 -55.31 36.30
#